data_AF-A0A954UIW6-F1
#
_entry.id   AF-A0A954UIW6-F1
#
_cell.length_a   1.000
_cell.length_b   1.000
_cell.length_c   1.000
_cell.angle_alpha   90.00
_cell.angle_beta   90.00
_cell.angle_gamma   90.00
#
_symmetry.space_group_name_H-M   'P 1'
#
loop_
_entity.id
_entity.type
_entity.pdbx_description
1 polymer ?
#
loop_
_entity_poly.entity_id
_entity_poly.type
_entity_poly.pdbx_seq_one_letter_code
_entity_poly.pdbx_strand_id
1 'polypeptide(L)'
;MSNLSSRVESLFAAAAELSGEARKSFLDRECTDADLRGQLEGLLRAHDRVNHAIDRPIVHGDELHATCQDVAQASGGVIAGRYKLLEQIGEGGMGAVWMAEQREPVKRLVAIKLIKPGMDSRAV
;
A
#
# COMPACT_ATOMS: atom_id res chain seq x y z
N MET A 1 28.16 12.71 -13.90
CA MET A 1 27.28 13.62 -13.12
C MET A 1 26.18 12.79 -12.45
N SER A 2 26.53 11.93 -11.49
CA SER A 2 25.63 10.86 -10.99
C SER A 2 25.79 10.57 -9.48
N ASN A 3 26.51 11.41 -8.75
CA ASN A 3 26.87 11.13 -7.34
C ASN A 3 25.89 11.77 -6.33
N LEU A 4 25.16 12.81 -6.73
CA LEU A 4 24.27 13.55 -5.83
C LEU A 4 22.93 12.80 -5.61
N SER A 5 22.31 12.28 -6.67
CA SER A 5 21.06 11.52 -6.57
C SER A 5 21.21 10.23 -5.76
N SER A 6 22.29 9.49 -5.96
CA SER A 6 22.60 8.27 -5.17
C SER A 6 22.80 8.57 -3.69
N ARG A 7 23.34 9.74 -3.36
CA ARG A 7 23.53 10.18 -1.97
C ARG A 7 22.20 10.56 -1.32
N VAL A 8 21.35 11.29 -2.03
CA VAL A 8 20.00 11.65 -1.54
C VAL A 8 19.17 10.38 -1.28
N GLU A 9 19.18 9.43 -2.21
CA GLU A 9 18.47 8.15 -2.08
C GLU A 9 18.95 7.36 -0.85
N SER A 10 20.27 7.28 -0.65
CA SER A 10 20.87 6.56 0.48
C SER A 10 20.52 7.20 1.83
N LEU A 11 20.57 8.54 1.90
CA LEU A 11 20.21 9.30 3.11
C LEU A 11 18.71 9.20 3.40
N PHE A 12 17.87 9.24 2.37
CA PHE A 12 16.44 9.06 2.50
C PHE A 12 16.10 7.66 3.03
N ALA A 13 16.66 6.60 2.44
CA ALA A 13 16.41 5.22 2.86
C ALA A 13 16.82 5.01 4.33
N ALA A 14 18.00 5.48 4.73
CA ALA A 14 18.45 5.39 6.12
C ALA A 14 17.56 6.20 7.09
N ALA A 15 17.10 7.39 6.69
CA ALA A 15 16.25 8.23 7.52
C ALA A 15 14.79 7.71 7.61
N ALA A 16 14.30 7.00 6.59
CA ALA A 16 12.95 6.43 6.56
C ALA A 16 12.77 5.33 7.62
N GLU A 17 13.82 4.54 7.88
CA GLU A 17 13.85 3.50 8.91
C GLU A 17 13.89 4.06 10.35
N LEU A 18 14.28 5.32 10.51
CA LEU A 18 14.34 6.00 11.81
C LEU A 18 13.05 6.77 12.05
N SER A 19 12.67 6.95 13.32
CA SER A 19 11.51 7.76 13.72
C SER A 19 11.85 8.76 14.83
N GLY A 20 11.01 9.77 15.00
CA GLY A 20 11.09 10.72 16.10
C GLY A 20 12.43 11.46 16.20
N GLU A 21 13.06 11.38 17.37
CA GLU A 21 14.31 12.08 17.68
C GLU A 21 15.54 11.46 16.99
N ALA A 22 15.55 10.14 16.80
CA ALA A 22 16.64 9.44 16.09
C ALA A 22 16.77 9.90 14.64
N ARG A 23 15.64 10.11 13.95
CA ARG A 23 15.60 10.66 12.59
C ARG A 23 16.13 12.09 12.53
N LYS A 24 15.77 12.94 13.51
CA LYS A 24 16.25 14.33 13.58
C LYS A 24 17.75 14.39 13.78
N SER A 25 18.27 13.65 14.76
CA SER A 25 19.70 13.57 15.05
C SER A 25 20.53 13.01 13.88
N PHE A 26 19.96 12.07 13.11
CA PHE A 26 20.58 11.57 11.88
C PHE A 26 20.67 12.66 10.81
N LEU A 27 19.57 13.39 10.55
CA LEU A 27 19.57 14.49 9.60
C LEU A 27 20.47 15.66 10.03
N ASP A 28 20.56 15.96 11.33
CA ASP A 28 21.47 16.96 11.89
C ASP A 28 22.95 16.63 11.62
N ARG A 29 23.29 15.34 11.65
CA ARG A 29 24.67 14.87 11.42
C ARG A 29 25.04 14.78 9.94
N GLU A 30 24.12 14.27 9.13
CA GLU A 30 24.43 13.90 7.74
C GLU A 30 24.11 15.03 6.73
N CYS A 31 23.22 15.96 7.10
CA CYS A 31 22.89 17.12 6.27
C CYS A 31 23.56 18.39 6.80
N THR A 32 24.72 18.73 6.24
CA THR A 32 25.38 20.02 6.47
C THR A 32 24.75 21.17 5.67
N ASP A 33 23.92 20.85 4.67
CA ASP A 33 23.21 21.80 3.81
C ASP A 33 21.73 21.87 4.20
N ALA A 34 21.25 23.08 4.49
CA ALA A 34 19.88 23.36 4.89
C ALA A 34 18.87 23.08 3.77
N ASP A 35 19.25 23.30 2.51
CA ASP A 35 18.37 23.07 1.36
C ASP A 35 18.18 21.57 1.11
N LEU A 36 19.27 20.80 1.24
CA LEU A 36 19.23 19.33 1.15
C LEU A 36 18.38 18.74 2.28
N ARG A 37 18.54 19.25 3.50
CA ARG A 37 17.74 18.82 4.66
C ARG A 37 16.25 19.07 4.42
N GLY A 38 15.88 20.26 3.95
CA GLY A 38 14.48 20.60 3.66
C GLY A 38 13.86 19.67 2.61
N GLN A 39 14.62 19.30 1.58
CA GLN A 39 14.20 18.33 0.57
C GLN A 39 13.99 16.93 1.16
N LEU A 40 14.92 16.43 1.97
CA LEU A 40 14.79 15.13 2.64
C LEU A 40 13.61 15.09 3.63
N GLU A 41 13.41 16.14 4.43
CA GLU A 41 12.24 16.24 5.31
C GLU A 41 10.92 16.31 4.53
N GLY A 42 10.91 16.96 3.36
CA GLY A 42 9.78 16.95 2.44
C GLY A 42 9.44 15.53 1.94
N LEU A 43 10.46 14.81 1.48
CA LEU A 43 10.35 13.43 1.02
C LEU A 43 9.89 12.49 2.13
N LEU A 44 10.46 12.59 3.33
CA LEU A 44 10.11 11.77 4.49
C LEU A 44 8.65 12.01 4.94
N ARG A 45 8.19 13.27 4.97
CA ARG A 45 6.77 13.59 5.24
C ARG A 45 5.82 13.03 4.18
N ALA A 46 6.24 12.97 2.92
CA ALA A 46 5.43 12.35 1.88
C ALA A 46 5.39 10.83 2.03
N HIS A 47 6.52 10.20 2.35
CA HIS A 47 6.64 8.77 2.63
C HIS A 47 5.77 8.33 3.80
N ASP A 48 5.86 9.03 4.94
CA ASP A 48 5.05 8.73 6.13
C ASP A 48 3.55 8.81 5.80
N ARG A 49 3.11 9.80 5.01
CA ARG A 49 1.69 9.93 4.59
C ARG A 49 1.23 8.80 3.67
N VAL A 50 2.07 8.33 2.76
CA VAL A 50 1.72 7.23 1.83
C VAL A 50 1.65 5.91 2.59
N ASN A 51 2.61 5.60 3.46
CA ASN A 51 2.56 4.39 4.29
C ASN A 51 1.30 4.41 5.17
N HIS A 52 0.99 5.54 5.82
CA HIS A 52 -0.23 5.66 6.61
C HIS A 52 -1.53 5.59 5.79
N ALA A 53 -1.53 5.95 4.51
CA ALA A 53 -2.71 5.88 3.66
C ALA A 53 -2.95 4.48 3.09
N ILE A 54 -1.88 3.73 2.81
CA ILE A 54 -1.96 2.34 2.34
C ILE A 54 -2.28 1.39 3.49
N ASP A 55 -1.69 1.61 4.67
CA ASP A 55 -1.93 0.80 5.88
C ASP A 55 -3.25 1.11 6.57
N ARG A 56 -3.99 2.13 6.10
CA ARG A 56 -5.32 2.41 6.64
C ARG A 56 -6.30 1.41 6.05
N PRO A 57 -6.85 0.47 6.84
CA PRO A 57 -7.93 -0.34 6.33
C PRO A 57 -9.07 0.59 5.92
N ILE A 58 -9.52 0.47 4.67
CA ILE A 58 -10.73 1.15 4.20
C ILE A 58 -11.90 0.44 4.89
N VAL A 59 -12.17 0.81 6.14
CA VAL A 59 -13.35 0.36 6.87
C VAL A 59 -14.49 1.27 6.45
N HIS A 60 -15.14 0.91 5.34
CA HIS A 60 -16.47 1.43 5.05
C HIS A 60 -17.48 0.57 5.78
N GLY A 61 -18.03 1.11 6.87
CA GLY A 61 -19.36 0.83 7.41
C GLY A 61 -19.67 -0.62 7.79
N ASP A 62 -20.02 -0.81 9.05
CA ASP A 62 -20.70 -1.93 9.70
C ASP A 62 -21.11 -3.17 8.85
N GLU A 63 -20.82 -4.33 9.44
CA GLU A 63 -21.28 -5.69 9.11
C GLU A 63 -20.35 -6.62 8.29
N LEU A 64 -19.95 -7.68 9.00
CA LEU A 64 -19.25 -8.92 8.62
C LEU A 64 -17.74 -8.85 8.35
N HIS A 65 -17.00 -9.34 9.36
CA HIS A 65 -15.63 -9.85 9.28
C HIS A 65 -15.57 -11.12 8.40
N ALA A 66 -15.77 -10.97 7.09
CA ALA A 66 -15.45 -12.02 6.13
C ALA A 66 -13.94 -11.96 5.87
N THR A 67 -13.21 -13.02 6.21
CA THR A 67 -11.79 -13.09 5.89
C THR A 67 -11.61 -13.20 4.38
N CYS A 68 -10.47 -12.73 3.84
CA CYS A 68 -10.16 -12.82 2.40
C CYS A 68 -10.23 -14.27 1.86
N GLN A 69 -10.11 -15.28 2.72
CA GLN A 69 -10.29 -16.69 2.38
C GLN A 69 -11.77 -17.06 2.19
N ASP A 70 -12.68 -16.50 2.98
CA ASP A 70 -14.11 -16.79 2.87
C ASP A 70 -14.72 -16.22 1.58
N VAL A 71 -14.30 -15.00 1.18
CA VAL A 71 -14.75 -14.36 -0.08
C VAL A 71 -14.19 -15.03 -1.33
N ALA A 72 -13.01 -15.66 -1.23
CA ALA A 72 -12.39 -16.34 -2.36
C ALA A 72 -12.98 -17.75 -2.61
N GLN A 73 -13.65 -18.37 -1.63
CA GLN A 73 -14.24 -19.70 -1.81
C GLN A 73 -15.72 -19.69 -2.24
N ALA A 74 -16.39 -18.54 -2.20
CA ALA A 74 -17.79 -18.44 -2.60
C ALA A 74 -17.96 -17.55 -3.85
N SER A 75 -18.22 -18.18 -5.00
CA SER A 75 -18.89 -17.50 -6.10
C SER A 75 -20.15 -16.80 -5.55
N GLY A 76 -20.31 -15.51 -5.85
CA GLY A 76 -21.37 -14.68 -5.28
C GLY A 76 -20.97 -13.76 -4.11
N GLY A 77 -19.72 -13.80 -3.63
CA GLY A 77 -19.20 -12.81 -2.69
C GLY A 77 -19.29 -11.37 -3.23
N VAL A 78 -19.66 -10.42 -2.36
CA VAL A 78 -19.75 -9.00 -2.72
C VAL A 78 -18.61 -8.22 -2.06
N ILE A 79 -17.75 -7.61 -2.89
CA ILE A 79 -16.62 -6.79 -2.43
C ILE A 79 -17.05 -5.33 -2.40
N ALA A 80 -16.85 -4.69 -1.24
CA ALA A 80 -17.11 -3.27 -1.01
C ALA A 80 -18.52 -2.83 -1.46
N GLY A 81 -19.53 -3.70 -1.33
CA GLY A 81 -20.91 -3.48 -1.74
C GLY A 81 -21.16 -3.29 -3.25
N ARG A 82 -20.11 -3.28 -4.10
CA ARG A 82 -20.20 -2.82 -5.50
C ARG A 82 -19.88 -3.88 -6.54
N TYR A 83 -19.07 -4.87 -6.16
CA TYR A 83 -18.55 -5.87 -7.07
C TYR A 83 -19.00 -7.25 -6.65
N LYS A 84 -19.83 -7.90 -7.47
CA LYS A 84 -20.23 -9.29 -7.24
C LYS A 84 -19.26 -10.22 -7.97
N LEU A 85 -18.53 -11.05 -7.24
CA LEU A 85 -17.66 -12.07 -7.82
C LEU A 85 -18.52 -13.14 -8.53
N LEU A 86 -18.13 -13.48 -9.76
CA LEU A 86 -18.80 -14.47 -10.59
C LEU A 86 -18.01 -15.78 -10.59
N GLU A 87 -16.85 -15.79 -11.23
CA GLU A 87 -15.98 -16.96 -11.37
C GLU A 87 -14.51 -16.56 -11.38
N GLN A 88 -13.63 -17.49 -11.01
CA GLN A 88 -12.18 -17.31 -11.08
C GLN A 88 -11.71 -17.48 -12.52
N ILE A 89 -10.97 -16.49 -13.03
CA ILE A 89 -10.44 -16.46 -14.40
C ILE A 89 -8.92 -16.62 -14.46
N GLY A 90 -8.24 -16.65 -13.32
CA GLY A 90 -6.80 -16.93 -13.28
C GLY A 90 -6.23 -17.07 -11.87
N GLU A 91 -5.05 -17.66 -11.77
CA GLU A 91 -4.26 -17.75 -10.54
C GLU A 91 -2.77 -17.62 -10.85
N GLY A 92 -2.03 -17.00 -9.96
CA GLY A 92 -0.57 -17.00 -9.98
C GLY A 92 0.01 -16.86 -8.58
N GLY A 93 1.33 -16.69 -8.50
CA GLY A 93 2.04 -16.51 -7.22
C GLY A 93 1.46 -15.37 -6.37
N MET A 94 0.98 -14.31 -7.03
CA MET A 94 0.43 -13.12 -6.38
C MET A 94 -1.04 -13.21 -5.95
N GLY A 95 -1.70 -14.35 -6.18
CA GLY A 95 -3.10 -14.56 -5.83
C GLY A 95 -3.99 -14.89 -7.03
N ALA A 96 -5.29 -14.64 -6.88
CA ALA A 96 -6.32 -15.08 -7.82
C ALA A 96 -6.99 -13.89 -8.53
N VAL A 97 -7.33 -14.07 -9.81
CA VAL A 97 -8.09 -13.10 -10.60
C VAL A 97 -9.50 -13.65 -10.83
N TRP A 98 -10.50 -12.83 -10.53
CA TRP A 98 -11.91 -13.16 -10.64
C TRP A 98 -12.60 -12.24 -11.63
N MET A 99 -13.53 -12.78 -12.42
CA MET A 99 -14.51 -11.98 -13.11
C MET A 99 -15.57 -11.52 -12.10
N ALA A 100 -15.91 -10.24 -12.15
CA ALA A 100 -16.91 -9.65 -11.28
C ALA A 100 -17.85 -8.71 -12.05
N GLU A 101 -19.10 -8.65 -11.61
CA GLU A 101 -20.06 -7.64 -12.04
C GLU A 101 -19.90 -6.39 -11.17
N GLN A 102 -19.47 -5.28 -11.77
CA GLN A 102 -19.60 -3.96 -11.16
C GLN A 102 -21.03 -3.47 -11.37
N ARG A 103 -21.75 -3.10 -10.30
CA ARG A 103 -23.14 -2.64 -10.39
C ARG A 103 -23.29 -1.12 -10.44
N GLU A 104 -22.39 -0.40 -9.78
CA GLU A 104 -22.41 1.06 -9.68
C GLU A 104 -20.99 1.66 -9.70
N PRO A 105 -20.81 2.90 -10.22
CA PRO A 105 -21.81 3.73 -10.91
C PRO A 105 -22.08 3.29 -12.36
N VAL A 106 -21.30 2.34 -12.88
CA VAL A 106 -21.42 1.81 -14.25
C VAL A 106 -21.53 0.29 -14.19
N LYS A 107 -22.48 -0.27 -14.95
CA LYS A 107 -22.66 -1.71 -15.09
C LYS A 107 -21.68 -2.29 -16.10
N ARG A 108 -20.73 -3.11 -15.64
CA ARG A 108 -19.76 -3.78 -16.51
C ARG A 108 -19.13 -5.00 -15.84
N LEU A 109 -18.59 -5.90 -16.65
CA LEU A 109 -17.72 -6.96 -16.18
C LEU A 109 -16.30 -6.41 -15.98
N VAL A 110 -15.68 -6.77 -14.86
CA VAL A 110 -14.32 -6.37 -14.50
C VAL A 110 -13.53 -7.57 -13.99
N ALA A 111 -12.21 -7.50 -14.09
CA ALA A 111 -11.31 -8.43 -13.43
C ALA A 111 -10.88 -7.86 -12.07
N ILE A 112 -11.06 -8.62 -10.99
CA ILE A 112 -10.61 -8.28 -9.63
C ILE A 112 -9.51 -9.25 -9.23
N LYS A 113 -8.34 -8.71 -8.86
CA LYS A 113 -7.22 -9.51 -8.35
C LYS A 113 -7.24 -9.49 -6.82
N LEU A 114 -7.46 -10.66 -6.23
CA LEU A 114 -7.35 -10.91 -4.80
C LEU A 114 -5.92 -11.31 -4.47
N ILE A 115 -5.25 -10.52 -3.64
CA ILE A 115 -3.87 -10.77 -3.21
C ILE A 115 -3.87 -11.72 -2.01
N LYS A 116 -3.06 -12.78 -2.06
CA LYS A 116 -2.92 -13.74 -0.95
C LYS A 116 -2.30 -13.03 0.28
N PRO A 117 -2.87 -13.16 1.49
CA PRO A 117 -2.24 -12.66 2.71
C PRO A 117 -0.86 -13.32 2.88
N GLY A 118 0.16 -12.54 3.25
CA GLY A 118 1.56 -12.99 3.29
C GLY A 118 2.43 -12.50 2.12
N MET A 119 1.84 -11.89 1.08
CA MET A 119 2.63 -11.19 0.05
C MET A 119 3.07 -9.78 0.46
N ASP A 120 2.33 -9.15 1.38
CA ASP A 120 2.68 -7.86 2.04
C ASP A 120 2.42 -7.88 3.56
N SER A 121 2.25 -9.06 4.17
CA SER A 121 1.92 -9.17 5.60
C SER A 121 3.12 -9.52 6.47
N ARG A 122 4.20 -8.77 6.32
CA ARG A 122 5.22 -8.67 7.37
C ARG A 122 5.25 -7.23 7.86
N ALA A 123 4.27 -6.90 8.70
CA ALA A 123 4.50 -5.88 9.71
C ALA A 123 5.71 -6.35 10.55
N VAL A 124 6.73 -5.49 10.62
CA VAL A 124 7.87 -5.66 11.53
C VAL A 124 7.43 -5.60 12.98
#